data_AF-X0TJT7-F1
#
_entry.id   AF-X0TJT7-F1
#
_cell.length_a   1.000
_cell.length_b   1.000
_cell.length_c   1.000
_cell.angle_alpha   90.00
_cell.angle_beta   90.00
_cell.angle_gamma   90.00
#
_symmetry.space_group_name_H-M   'P 1'
#
loop_
_entity.id
_entity.type
_entity.pdbx_description
1 polymer ?
#
loop_
_entity_poly.entity_id
_entity_poly.type
_entity_poly.pdbx_seq_one_letter_code
_entity_poly.pdbx_strand_id
1 'polypeptide(L)'
;TAIRDFFSLIPPAKWARVDGKPIIFFYASAFAKAQDPAQFDYVKRRFKADFGVDPFLVKSPGWKGEADAIYSWGGAVSGPLIYRQTAALGPGYDHSAVPDRKPLIVERLDGQTYINRWLQLLALRAENRPWIVHVETWNEWHEGTDIAHSREYGRSYIVLTRLFADMWRAKTVLKTASGYADADGVKWEPGRVKGLNLRPSGGDGVWKKVTSPDGGAVVSASNSHSDKSRYLYFDADGAFAYGLFDRSVVVTVTYRDAGCSAFYIEYDSSDPAKGLFEGAFRK
;
A
#
# COMPACT_ATOMS: atom_id res chain seq x y z
N THR A 1 13.03 -8.90 -26.26
CA THR A 1 13.10 -8.32 -24.89
C THR A 1 11.97 -8.95 -24.14
N ALA A 2 12.09 -9.19 -22.83
CA ALA A 2 11.09 -9.95 -22.07
C ALA A 2 9.65 -9.47 -22.32
N ILE A 3 9.42 -8.16 -22.41
CA ILE A 3 8.11 -7.57 -22.77
C ILE A 3 7.66 -7.99 -24.18
N ARG A 4 8.48 -7.75 -25.22
CA ARG A 4 8.13 -8.13 -26.60
C ARG A 4 7.85 -9.63 -26.70
N ASP A 5 8.70 -10.44 -26.09
CA ASP A 5 8.64 -11.89 -26.23
C ASP A 5 7.36 -12.43 -25.57
N PHE A 6 7.00 -11.92 -24.38
CA PHE A 6 5.73 -12.23 -23.71
C PHE A 6 4.50 -11.85 -24.56
N PHE A 7 4.43 -10.60 -25.02
CA PHE A 7 3.25 -10.12 -25.78
C PHE A 7 3.16 -10.72 -27.19
N SER A 8 4.27 -11.22 -27.75
CA SER A 8 4.25 -11.95 -29.03
C SER A 8 3.63 -13.35 -28.91
N LEU A 9 3.63 -13.94 -27.71
CA LEU A 9 3.08 -15.28 -27.46
C LEU A 9 1.59 -15.26 -27.12
N ILE A 10 1.06 -14.11 -26.72
CA ILE A 10 -0.35 -13.97 -26.32
C ILE A 10 -1.11 -13.30 -27.45
N PRO A 11 -2.19 -13.92 -27.98
CA PRO A 11 -3.02 -13.28 -29.00
C PRO A 11 -3.52 -11.90 -28.52
N PRO A 12 -3.49 -10.85 -29.36
CA PRO A 12 -3.92 -9.51 -28.96
C PRO A 12 -5.33 -9.44 -28.37
N ALA A 13 -6.24 -10.31 -28.79
CA ALA A 13 -7.60 -10.40 -28.24
C ALA A 13 -7.66 -10.84 -26.76
N LYS A 14 -6.58 -11.43 -26.24
CA LYS A 14 -6.47 -11.92 -24.85
C LYS A 14 -5.67 -10.99 -23.94
N TRP A 15 -5.20 -9.84 -24.43
CA TRP A 15 -4.48 -8.88 -23.60
C TRP A 15 -5.44 -8.19 -22.63
N ALA A 16 -5.09 -8.20 -21.34
CA ALA A 16 -5.72 -7.31 -20.37
C ALA A 16 -5.39 -5.86 -20.73
N ARG A 17 -6.40 -4.99 -20.72
CA ARG A 17 -6.31 -3.62 -21.22
C ARG A 17 -7.01 -2.61 -20.33
N VAL A 18 -6.50 -1.39 -20.37
CA VAL A 18 -7.07 -0.18 -19.75
C VAL A 18 -7.22 0.83 -20.87
N ASP A 19 -8.46 1.21 -21.19
CA ASP A 19 -8.75 2.12 -22.31
C ASP A 19 -8.05 1.72 -23.62
N GLY A 20 -8.04 0.40 -23.90
CA GLY A 20 -7.39 -0.19 -25.08
C GLY A 20 -5.87 -0.43 -24.94
N LYS A 21 -5.22 0.10 -23.91
CA LYS A 21 -3.77 -0.03 -23.67
C LYS A 21 -3.42 -1.33 -22.93
N PRO A 22 -2.54 -2.19 -23.45
CA PRO A 22 -2.12 -3.41 -22.75
C PRO A 22 -1.40 -3.10 -21.45
N ILE A 23 -1.74 -3.81 -20.37
CA ILE A 23 -1.21 -3.53 -19.03
C ILE A 23 0.14 -4.24 -18.83
N ILE A 24 1.12 -3.54 -18.27
CA ILE A 24 2.44 -4.09 -17.92
C ILE A 24 2.78 -3.72 -16.48
N PHE A 25 2.94 -4.72 -15.61
CA PHE A 25 3.39 -4.53 -14.23
C PHE A 25 4.91 -4.70 -14.13
N PHE A 26 5.58 -3.76 -13.47
CA PHE A 26 7.01 -3.78 -13.20
C PHE A 26 7.26 -4.11 -11.74
N TYR A 27 7.61 -5.39 -11.50
CA TYR A 27 8.00 -5.90 -10.19
C TYR A 27 9.27 -5.22 -9.66
N ALA A 28 9.54 -5.40 -8.36
CA ALA A 28 10.51 -4.64 -7.57
C ALA A 28 11.81 -4.23 -8.30
N SER A 29 12.12 -2.94 -8.25
CA SER A 29 13.29 -2.36 -8.91
C SER A 29 14.64 -2.82 -8.34
N ALA A 30 14.63 -3.42 -7.14
CA ALA A 30 15.82 -4.01 -6.52
C ALA A 30 16.45 -5.13 -7.37
N PHE A 31 15.68 -5.75 -8.28
CA PHE A 31 16.19 -6.75 -9.23
C PHE A 31 16.79 -6.13 -10.50
N ALA A 32 16.64 -4.81 -10.71
CA ALA A 32 17.23 -4.14 -11.85
C ALA A 32 18.72 -3.87 -11.61
N LYS A 33 19.58 -4.31 -12.53
CA LYS A 33 21.03 -4.04 -12.48
C LYS A 33 21.35 -2.54 -12.50
N ALA A 34 20.55 -1.77 -13.23
CA ALA A 34 20.65 -0.32 -13.36
C ALA A 34 19.28 0.25 -13.70
N GLN A 35 19.10 1.55 -13.43
CA GLN A 35 17.85 2.27 -13.72
C GLN A 35 18.13 3.58 -14.45
N ASP A 36 17.26 3.92 -15.40
CA ASP A 36 17.28 5.15 -16.19
C ASP A 36 15.91 5.84 -16.06
N PRO A 37 15.83 7.14 -15.67
CA PRO A 37 14.55 7.87 -15.63
C PRO A 37 13.76 7.84 -16.94
N ALA A 38 14.40 7.68 -18.10
CA ALA A 38 13.75 7.61 -19.41
C ALA A 38 13.32 6.19 -19.83
N GLN A 39 13.50 5.17 -18.98
CA GLN A 39 13.25 3.77 -19.34
C GLN A 39 11.79 3.47 -19.70
N PHE A 40 10.83 4.10 -19.01
CA PHE A 40 9.42 3.89 -19.30
C PHE A 40 8.98 4.54 -20.61
N ASP A 41 9.57 5.69 -20.98
CA ASP A 41 9.38 6.26 -22.31
C ASP A 41 9.94 5.36 -23.39
N TYR A 42 11.11 4.76 -23.15
CA TYR A 42 11.68 3.76 -24.06
C TYR A 42 10.76 2.55 -24.22
N VAL A 43 10.20 2.02 -23.12
CA VAL A 43 9.22 0.93 -23.15
C VAL A 43 8.01 1.32 -24.00
N LYS A 44 7.40 2.48 -23.75
CA LYS A 44 6.23 2.96 -24.51
C LYS A 44 6.53 3.05 -26.00
N ARG A 45 7.64 3.71 -26.37
CA ARG A 45 8.07 3.85 -27.78
C ARG A 45 8.30 2.48 -28.44
N ARG A 46 9.03 1.58 -27.79
CA ARG A 46 9.36 0.27 -28.38
C ARG A 46 8.14 -0.63 -28.50
N PHE A 47 7.27 -0.64 -27.48
CA PHE A 47 6.02 -1.40 -27.49
C PHE A 47 5.09 -0.92 -28.60
N LYS A 48 4.95 0.40 -28.78
CA LYS A 48 4.19 0.97 -29.90
C LYS A 48 4.77 0.59 -31.26
N ALA A 49 6.10 0.58 -31.40
CA ALA A 49 6.74 0.15 -32.64
C ALA A 49 6.52 -1.35 -32.93
N ASP A 50 6.50 -2.21 -31.90
CA ASP A 50 6.30 -3.65 -32.08
C ASP A 50 4.82 -4.04 -32.27
N PHE A 51 3.88 -3.33 -31.63
CA PHE A 51 2.48 -3.76 -31.52
C PHE A 51 1.43 -2.70 -31.94
N GLY A 52 1.85 -1.51 -32.35
CA GLY A 52 0.98 -0.45 -32.86
C GLY A 52 0.13 0.27 -31.80
N VAL A 53 0.35 0.00 -30.51
CA VAL A 53 -0.45 0.55 -29.40
C VAL A 53 0.46 0.96 -28.23
N ASP A 54 0.07 1.98 -27.47
CA ASP A 54 0.78 2.36 -26.25
C ASP A 54 0.38 1.45 -25.08
N PRO A 55 1.33 0.98 -24.24
CA PRO A 55 1.01 0.20 -23.04
C PRO A 55 0.58 1.11 -21.87
N PHE A 56 -0.15 0.53 -20.92
CA PHE A 56 -0.42 1.10 -19.60
C PHE A 56 0.57 0.51 -18.59
N LEU A 57 1.49 1.33 -18.10
CA LEU A 57 2.59 0.88 -17.24
C LEU A 57 2.22 1.06 -15.77
N VAL A 58 2.41 0.01 -14.97
CA VAL A 58 2.23 0.01 -13.52
C VAL A 58 3.55 -0.33 -12.86
N LYS A 59 4.10 0.57 -12.02
CA LYS A 59 5.42 0.37 -11.40
C LYS A 59 5.36 0.22 -9.89
N SER A 60 6.30 -0.56 -9.34
CA SER A 60 6.62 -0.46 -7.92
C SER A 60 7.32 0.86 -7.56
N PRO A 61 7.17 1.40 -6.34
CA PRO A 61 7.66 2.74 -5.96
C PRO A 61 9.19 2.89 -5.89
N GLY A 62 9.95 1.87 -6.29
CA GLY A 62 11.41 1.96 -6.34
C GLY A 62 11.96 2.23 -7.74
N TRP A 63 11.09 2.34 -8.75
CA TRP A 63 11.47 2.49 -10.15
C TRP A 63 11.55 3.95 -10.56
N LYS A 64 12.71 4.39 -11.05
CA LYS A 64 12.88 5.74 -11.63
C LYS A 64 12.02 5.93 -12.89
N GLY A 65 11.53 7.16 -13.08
CA GLY A 65 10.73 7.55 -14.24
C GLY A 65 9.22 7.44 -14.01
N GLU A 66 8.46 8.07 -14.90
CA GLU A 66 7.01 8.16 -14.81
C GLU A 66 6.32 6.93 -15.42
N ALA A 67 5.27 6.46 -14.75
CA ALA A 67 4.39 5.38 -15.20
C ALA A 67 2.93 5.81 -15.03
N ASP A 68 2.00 5.07 -15.63
CA ASP A 68 0.58 5.42 -15.61
C ASP A 68 -0.08 5.10 -14.26
N ALA A 69 0.51 4.19 -13.48
CA ALA A 69 0.08 3.85 -12.12
C ALA A 69 1.23 3.32 -11.24
N ILE A 70 1.00 3.36 -9.93
CA ILE A 70 1.89 2.77 -8.91
C ILE A 70 1.16 1.63 -8.21
N TYR A 71 1.88 0.55 -7.91
CA TYR A 71 1.42 -0.57 -7.06
C TYR A 71 2.58 -1.06 -6.19
N SER A 72 2.32 -1.89 -5.19
CA SER A 72 3.37 -2.65 -4.50
C SER A 72 2.94 -4.09 -4.29
N TRP A 73 3.91 -4.99 -4.32
CA TRP A 73 3.75 -6.36 -3.83
C TRP A 73 3.76 -6.39 -2.31
N GLY A 74 3.15 -7.40 -1.71
CA GLY A 74 3.05 -7.56 -0.26
C GLY A 74 1.66 -7.32 0.30
N GLY A 75 0.63 -7.16 -0.55
CA GLY A 75 -0.77 -7.09 -0.12
C GLY A 75 -1.23 -8.34 0.62
N ALA A 76 -0.61 -9.49 0.39
CA ALA A 76 -0.84 -10.71 1.16
C ALA A 76 -0.26 -10.67 2.59
N VAL A 77 0.81 -9.89 2.81
CA VAL A 77 1.49 -9.78 4.10
C VAL A 77 0.90 -8.66 4.94
N SER A 78 0.90 -7.43 4.42
CA SER A 78 0.53 -6.22 5.16
C SER A 78 -0.65 -5.47 4.55
N GLY A 79 -1.34 -6.06 3.58
CA GLY A 79 -2.39 -5.38 2.84
C GLY A 79 -3.67 -5.07 3.62
N PRO A 80 -4.59 -4.30 3.01
CA PRO A 80 -4.48 -3.81 1.64
C PRO A 80 -3.46 -2.67 1.51
N LEU A 81 -2.60 -2.74 0.49
CA LEU A 81 -1.71 -1.64 0.11
C LEU A 81 -2.42 -0.81 -0.94
N ILE A 82 -2.74 0.44 -0.64
CA ILE A 82 -3.65 1.21 -1.48
C ILE A 82 -2.88 2.43 -2.05
N TYR A 83 -2.95 2.59 -3.36
CA TYR A 83 -2.39 3.70 -4.13
C TYR A 83 -3.52 4.41 -4.88
N ARG A 84 -3.20 5.50 -5.56
CA ARG A 84 -4.22 6.28 -6.28
C ARG A 84 -4.99 5.45 -7.32
N GLN A 85 -4.30 4.65 -8.13
CA GLN A 85 -4.92 3.85 -9.20
C GLN A 85 -5.10 2.37 -8.83
N THR A 86 -4.26 1.85 -7.93
CA THR A 86 -4.22 0.42 -7.62
C THR A 86 -4.38 0.15 -6.12
N ALA A 87 -4.91 -1.01 -5.77
CA ALA A 87 -4.76 -1.58 -4.44
C ALA A 87 -4.25 -3.02 -4.56
N ALA A 88 -3.39 -3.46 -3.65
CA ALA A 88 -2.93 -4.84 -3.56
C ALA A 88 -3.41 -5.48 -2.25
N LEU A 89 -3.96 -6.69 -2.33
CA LEU A 89 -4.38 -7.48 -1.17
C LEU A 89 -4.24 -8.97 -1.44
N GLY A 90 -4.18 -9.78 -0.39
CA GLY A 90 -4.16 -11.23 -0.49
C GLY A 90 -4.87 -11.91 0.68
N PRO A 91 -5.07 -13.23 0.65
CA PRO A 91 -5.83 -13.93 1.68
C PRO A 91 -5.06 -14.19 2.97
N GLY A 92 -3.73 -14.08 2.91
CA GLY A 92 -2.77 -14.41 3.95
C GLY A 92 -1.45 -14.77 3.29
N TYR A 93 -0.48 -15.20 4.07
CA TYR A 93 0.87 -15.49 3.60
C TYR A 93 1.50 -16.56 4.50
N ASP A 94 2.14 -17.57 3.92
CA ASP A 94 2.91 -18.56 4.66
C ASP A 94 4.00 -19.14 3.76
N HIS A 95 5.25 -18.77 4.03
CA HIS A 95 6.43 -19.31 3.35
C HIS A 95 7.25 -20.27 4.23
N SER A 96 6.67 -20.82 5.29
CA SER A 96 7.37 -21.72 6.23
C SER A 96 7.94 -22.97 5.56
N ALA A 97 7.36 -23.38 4.43
CA ALA A 97 7.82 -24.51 3.62
C ALA A 97 9.01 -24.17 2.70
N VAL A 98 9.42 -22.90 2.60
CA VAL A 98 10.55 -22.48 1.76
C VAL A 98 11.86 -22.67 2.54
N PRO A 99 12.83 -23.45 2.02
CA PRO A 99 14.11 -23.65 2.69
C PRO A 99 14.85 -22.33 2.97
N ASP A 100 15.59 -22.31 4.08
CA ASP A 100 16.47 -21.20 4.49
C ASP A 100 15.79 -19.84 4.72
N ARG A 101 14.45 -19.80 4.81
CA ARG A 101 13.69 -18.60 5.19
C ARG A 101 13.26 -18.67 6.65
N LYS A 102 13.41 -17.55 7.38
CA LYS A 102 12.76 -17.40 8.69
C LYS A 102 11.25 -17.34 8.47
N PRO A 103 10.43 -18.19 9.10
CA PRO A 103 8.99 -18.19 8.88
C PRO A 103 8.35 -16.84 9.15
N LEU A 104 7.64 -16.34 8.14
CA LEU A 104 6.67 -15.27 8.18
C LEU A 104 5.32 -15.88 7.84
N ILE A 105 4.39 -15.77 8.78
CA ILE A 105 3.04 -16.32 8.67
C ILE A 105 2.03 -15.20 8.94
N VAL A 106 1.09 -15.06 8.03
CA VAL A 106 -0.11 -14.24 8.13
C VAL A 106 -1.29 -15.18 7.93
N GLU A 107 -1.88 -15.59 9.04
CA GLU A 107 -3.00 -16.52 9.08
C GLU A 107 -4.16 -16.03 8.21
N ARG A 108 -4.79 -16.95 7.48
CA ARG A 108 -5.99 -16.63 6.70
C ARG A 108 -7.24 -16.49 7.57
N LEU A 109 -7.22 -17.09 8.77
CA LEU A 109 -8.30 -17.06 9.77
C LEU A 109 -9.66 -17.43 9.16
N ASP A 110 -9.72 -18.59 8.49
CA ASP A 110 -10.90 -19.06 7.76
C ASP A 110 -11.50 -18.02 6.77
N GLY A 111 -10.63 -17.22 6.17
CA GLY A 111 -10.98 -16.17 5.21
C GLY A 111 -11.18 -14.79 5.81
N GLN A 112 -11.21 -14.65 7.15
CA GLN A 112 -11.41 -13.37 7.82
C GLN A 112 -10.34 -12.33 7.46
N THR A 113 -9.09 -12.75 7.29
CA THR A 113 -8.00 -11.85 6.85
C THR A 113 -8.31 -11.26 5.48
N TYR A 114 -8.74 -12.08 4.53
CA TYR A 114 -9.12 -11.64 3.18
C TYR A 114 -10.35 -10.72 3.20
N ILE A 115 -11.37 -11.11 3.95
CA ILE A 115 -12.61 -10.35 4.14
C ILE A 115 -12.31 -8.97 4.70
N ASN A 116 -11.51 -8.87 5.77
CA ASN A 116 -11.16 -7.60 6.39
C ASN A 116 -10.46 -6.65 5.41
N ARG A 117 -9.56 -7.16 4.58
CA ARG A 117 -8.84 -6.36 3.58
C ARG A 117 -9.77 -5.83 2.50
N TRP A 118 -10.72 -6.64 2.03
CA TRP A 118 -11.75 -6.19 1.10
C TRP A 118 -12.72 -5.19 1.72
N LEU A 119 -13.11 -5.38 2.99
CA LEU A 119 -13.96 -4.43 3.70
C LEU A 119 -13.29 -3.06 3.86
N GLN A 120 -11.97 -3.01 4.08
CA GLN A 120 -11.22 -1.75 4.07
C GLN A 120 -11.32 -1.04 2.71
N LEU A 121 -11.18 -1.76 1.60
CA LEU A 121 -11.37 -1.19 0.25
C LEU A 121 -12.82 -0.71 0.02
N LEU A 122 -13.80 -1.49 0.48
CA LEU A 122 -15.23 -1.15 0.34
C LEU A 122 -15.70 -0.05 1.31
N ALA A 123 -14.92 0.29 2.32
CA ALA A 123 -15.19 1.44 3.20
C ALA A 123 -14.83 2.77 2.52
N LEU A 124 -13.94 2.76 1.52
CA LEU A 124 -13.58 3.96 0.77
C LEU A 124 -14.77 4.50 -0.02
N ARG A 125 -14.84 5.82 -0.20
CA ARG A 125 -15.83 6.44 -1.09
C ARG A 125 -15.61 5.99 -2.53
N ALA A 126 -16.68 5.61 -3.23
CA ALA A 126 -16.56 5.05 -4.58
C ALA A 126 -15.86 5.97 -5.58
N GLU A 127 -16.00 7.29 -5.41
CA GLU A 127 -15.39 8.31 -6.26
C GLU A 127 -13.87 8.41 -6.08
N ASN A 128 -13.35 8.01 -4.91
CA ASN A 128 -11.95 8.15 -4.53
C ASN A 128 -11.20 6.81 -4.50
N ARG A 129 -11.86 5.72 -4.89
CA ARG A 129 -11.24 4.40 -4.87
C ARG A 129 -10.18 4.25 -5.96
N PRO A 130 -9.14 3.45 -5.71
CA PRO A 130 -8.39 2.82 -6.80
C PRO A 130 -9.36 2.17 -7.78
N TRP A 131 -8.98 2.01 -9.04
CA TRP A 131 -9.85 1.34 -10.02
C TRP A 131 -9.29 -0.04 -10.42
N ILE A 132 -8.02 -0.33 -10.10
CA ILE A 132 -7.43 -1.67 -10.17
C ILE A 132 -7.32 -2.27 -8.77
N VAL A 133 -7.76 -3.52 -8.59
CA VAL A 133 -7.42 -4.34 -7.43
C VAL A 133 -6.55 -5.51 -7.89
N HIS A 134 -5.32 -5.55 -7.37
CA HIS A 134 -4.32 -6.58 -7.54
C HIS A 134 -4.48 -7.63 -6.42
N VAL A 135 -4.81 -8.86 -6.79
CA VAL A 135 -4.99 -9.95 -5.82
C VAL A 135 -3.75 -10.84 -5.83
N GLU A 136 -3.06 -10.86 -4.69
CA GLU A 136 -1.90 -11.70 -4.43
C GLU A 136 -2.37 -13.00 -3.77
N THR A 137 -2.35 -14.14 -4.45
CA THR A 137 -2.05 -14.38 -5.88
C THR A 137 -3.01 -15.41 -6.43
N TRP A 138 -2.99 -15.69 -7.74
CA TRP A 138 -3.72 -16.86 -8.23
C TRP A 138 -3.13 -18.15 -7.63
N ASN A 139 -1.81 -18.38 -7.72
CA ASN A 139 -1.21 -19.68 -7.48
C ASN A 139 0.26 -19.64 -7.01
N GLU A 140 0.68 -18.63 -6.24
CA GLU A 140 2.02 -18.59 -5.67
C GLU A 140 2.10 -19.47 -4.41
N TRP A 141 2.03 -20.78 -4.63
CA TRP A 141 1.90 -21.80 -3.59
C TRP A 141 3.02 -21.76 -2.55
N HIS A 142 4.23 -21.40 -2.97
CA HIS A 142 5.40 -21.36 -2.09
C HIS A 142 5.35 -20.21 -1.07
N GLU A 143 4.52 -19.19 -1.30
CA GLU A 143 4.28 -18.10 -0.35
C GLU A 143 2.90 -18.24 0.34
N GLY A 144 2.13 -19.28 0.02
CA GLY A 144 0.82 -19.52 0.62
C GLY A 144 -0.18 -18.39 0.37
N THR A 145 -0.03 -17.63 -0.73
CA THR A 145 -0.90 -16.48 -1.06
C THR A 145 -2.01 -16.82 -2.05
N ASP A 146 -2.07 -18.05 -2.55
CA ASP A 146 -3.02 -18.53 -3.57
C ASP A 146 -4.51 -18.31 -3.24
N ILE A 147 -5.27 -17.89 -4.25
CA ILE A 147 -6.74 -17.90 -4.25
C ILE A 147 -7.31 -19.01 -5.15
N ALA A 148 -6.46 -19.71 -5.91
CA ALA A 148 -6.85 -20.80 -6.79
C ALA A 148 -7.46 -21.97 -6.00
N HIS A 149 -8.10 -22.87 -6.74
CA HIS A 149 -8.59 -24.11 -6.16
C HIS A 149 -7.44 -24.93 -5.60
N SER A 150 -7.49 -25.23 -4.30
CA SER A 150 -6.51 -26.04 -3.59
C SER A 150 -7.19 -27.12 -2.76
N ARG A 151 -6.42 -28.11 -2.29
CA ARG A 151 -6.96 -29.16 -1.41
C ARG A 151 -7.29 -28.59 -0.04
N GLU A 152 -6.52 -27.62 0.41
CA GLU A 152 -6.56 -26.99 1.73
C GLU A 152 -7.78 -26.09 1.87
N TYR A 153 -8.13 -25.34 0.81
CA TYR A 153 -9.15 -24.29 0.88
C TYR A 153 -10.32 -24.49 -0.09
N GLY A 154 -10.27 -25.51 -0.94
CA GLY A 154 -11.26 -25.73 -1.99
C GLY A 154 -11.40 -24.49 -2.86
N ARG A 155 -12.64 -24.06 -3.12
CA ARG A 155 -12.95 -22.88 -3.95
C ARG A 155 -13.27 -21.63 -3.13
N SER A 156 -13.06 -21.66 -1.81
CA SER A 156 -13.53 -20.61 -0.90
C SER A 156 -13.01 -19.23 -1.30
N TYR A 157 -11.72 -19.10 -1.63
CA TYR A 157 -11.13 -17.81 -2.03
C TYR A 157 -11.55 -17.35 -3.42
N ILE A 158 -11.87 -18.27 -4.35
CA ILE A 158 -12.50 -17.91 -5.64
C ILE A 158 -13.89 -17.30 -5.39
N VAL A 159 -14.67 -17.90 -4.49
CA VAL A 159 -16.03 -17.43 -4.14
C VAL A 159 -15.96 -16.07 -3.44
N LEU A 160 -15.05 -15.89 -2.48
CA LEU A 160 -14.85 -14.60 -1.81
C LEU A 160 -14.38 -13.52 -2.80
N THR A 161 -13.43 -13.85 -3.68
CA THR A 161 -12.95 -12.92 -4.72
C THR A 161 -14.11 -12.47 -5.61
N ARG A 162 -14.98 -13.39 -6.03
CA ARG A 162 -16.17 -13.06 -6.82
C ARG A 162 -17.10 -12.12 -6.05
N LEU A 163 -17.45 -12.46 -4.80
CA LEU A 163 -18.36 -11.65 -3.97
C LEU A 163 -17.86 -10.20 -3.87
N PHE A 164 -16.59 -10.02 -3.50
CA PHE A 164 -16.06 -8.66 -3.31
C PHE A 164 -15.81 -7.94 -4.63
N ALA A 165 -15.40 -8.64 -5.70
CA ALA A 165 -15.31 -8.03 -7.03
C ALA A 165 -16.68 -7.58 -7.55
N ASP A 166 -17.75 -8.32 -7.27
CA ASP A 166 -19.13 -7.92 -7.61
C ASP A 166 -19.54 -6.65 -6.84
N MET A 167 -19.30 -6.61 -5.53
CA MET A 167 -19.55 -5.41 -4.71
C MET A 167 -18.72 -4.19 -5.16
N TRP A 168 -17.45 -4.42 -5.50
CA TRP A 168 -16.54 -3.39 -5.99
C TRP A 168 -17.02 -2.79 -7.31
N ARG A 169 -17.38 -3.63 -8.28
CA ARG A 169 -17.94 -3.20 -9.57
C ARG A 169 -19.27 -2.47 -9.42
N ALA A 170 -20.10 -2.90 -8.48
CA ALA A 170 -21.35 -2.23 -8.13
C ALA A 170 -21.13 -0.90 -7.38
N LYS A 171 -19.88 -0.47 -7.15
CA LYS A 171 -19.52 0.73 -6.39
C LYS A 171 -20.11 0.74 -4.98
N THR A 172 -20.30 -0.44 -4.39
CA THR A 172 -20.87 -0.60 -3.05
C THR A 172 -19.97 0.05 -2.01
N VAL A 173 -20.51 0.92 -1.15
CA VAL A 173 -19.81 1.48 0.01
C VAL A 173 -20.33 0.83 1.28
N LEU A 174 -19.45 0.13 2.00
CA LEU A 174 -19.77 -0.51 3.27
C LEU A 174 -19.21 0.32 4.41
N LYS A 175 -20.08 1.01 5.13
CA LYS A 175 -19.70 1.70 6.37
C LYS A 175 -19.58 0.66 7.47
N THR A 176 -18.36 0.32 7.86
CA THR A 176 -18.13 -0.47 9.07
C THR A 176 -18.24 0.46 10.28
N ALA A 177 -18.84 -0.03 11.38
CA ALA A 177 -19.05 0.76 12.60
C ALA A 177 -17.77 1.30 13.26
N SER A 178 -16.60 0.84 12.81
CA SER A 178 -15.27 1.24 13.29
C SER A 178 -14.49 2.15 12.32
N GLY A 179 -15.06 2.55 11.19
CA GLY A 179 -14.33 3.23 10.11
C GLY A 179 -14.16 4.75 10.33
N TYR A 180 -12.98 5.28 9.99
CA TYR A 180 -12.71 6.72 9.97
C TYR A 180 -12.93 7.37 8.59
N ALA A 181 -13.61 6.67 7.67
CA ALA A 181 -13.85 7.13 6.30
C ALA A 181 -14.62 8.47 6.20
N ASP A 182 -15.52 8.71 7.16
CA ASP A 182 -16.30 9.95 7.28
C ASP A 182 -15.87 10.80 8.48
N ALA A 183 -14.73 10.49 9.11
CA ALA A 183 -14.28 11.21 10.29
C ALA A 183 -13.74 12.60 9.89
N ASP A 184 -14.12 13.63 10.64
CA ASP A 184 -13.58 14.99 10.48
C ASP A 184 -12.12 15.11 10.94
N GLY A 185 -11.62 14.10 11.65
CA GLY A 185 -10.23 14.05 12.10
C GLY A 185 -9.90 12.75 12.83
N VAL A 186 -8.60 12.48 12.90
CA VAL A 186 -8.01 11.39 13.69
C VAL A 186 -7.14 11.96 14.80
N LYS A 187 -7.01 11.22 15.90
CA LYS A 187 -6.29 11.67 17.09
C LYS A 187 -5.60 10.52 17.79
N TRP A 188 -4.40 10.80 18.28
CA TRP A 188 -3.72 9.94 19.24
C TRP A 188 -3.59 10.68 20.57
N GLU A 189 -3.91 10.00 21.67
CA GLU A 189 -3.64 10.42 23.04
C GLU A 189 -3.00 9.24 23.80
N PRO A 190 -2.19 9.51 24.84
CA PRO A 190 -1.66 8.45 25.69
C PRO A 190 -2.78 7.58 26.27
N GLY A 191 -2.79 6.29 25.88
CA GLY A 191 -3.82 5.33 26.30
C GLY A 191 -5.14 5.40 25.54
N ARG A 192 -5.30 6.32 24.57
CA ARG A 192 -6.52 6.45 23.78
C ARG A 192 -6.22 6.75 22.30
N VAL A 193 -6.52 5.78 21.46
CA VAL A 193 -6.35 5.87 20.00
C VAL A 193 -7.68 6.20 19.34
N LYS A 194 -7.68 7.16 18.41
CA LYS A 194 -8.81 7.47 17.52
C LYS A 194 -8.32 7.63 16.07
N GLY A 195 -7.98 6.53 15.42
CA GLY A 195 -7.61 6.52 13.99
C GLY A 195 -6.24 7.12 13.70
N LEU A 196 -5.45 7.43 14.72
CA LEU A 196 -4.04 7.80 14.61
C LEU A 196 -3.28 6.97 15.64
N ASN A 197 -2.33 6.16 15.20
CA ASN A 197 -1.60 5.22 16.03
C ASN A 197 -0.13 5.63 16.11
N LEU A 198 0.41 5.81 17.30
CA LEU A 198 1.85 5.94 17.48
C LEU A 198 2.51 4.58 17.19
N ARG A 199 3.46 4.53 16.25
CA ARG A 199 4.21 3.31 15.94
C ARG A 199 5.04 2.85 17.15
N PRO A 200 5.31 1.54 17.28
CA PRO A 200 6.22 1.03 18.30
C PRO A 200 7.58 1.74 18.25
N SER A 201 8.17 2.00 19.41
CA SER A 201 9.51 2.60 19.49
C SER A 201 10.54 1.65 18.87
N GLY A 202 11.26 2.13 17.86
CA GLY A 202 12.26 1.35 17.14
C GLY A 202 12.84 2.12 15.95
N GLY A 203 13.84 1.55 15.29
CA GLY A 203 14.54 2.22 14.18
C GLY A 203 15.13 3.55 14.61
N ASP A 204 14.87 4.61 13.86
CA ASP A 204 15.17 6.00 14.23
C ASP A 204 14.05 6.71 15.01
N GLY A 205 12.85 6.11 15.06
CA GLY A 205 11.67 6.58 15.80
C GLY A 205 11.63 6.11 17.25
N VAL A 206 12.72 6.30 17.99
CA VAL A 206 12.80 5.89 19.39
C VAL A 206 12.04 6.87 20.27
N TRP A 207 11.19 6.37 21.17
CA TRP A 207 10.43 7.20 22.11
C TRP A 207 10.17 6.49 23.44
N LYS A 208 9.85 7.27 24.48
CA LYS A 208 9.46 6.75 25.81
C LYS A 208 8.19 7.42 26.31
N LYS A 209 7.43 6.69 27.12
CA LYS A 209 6.30 7.26 27.87
C LYS A 209 6.85 8.08 29.03
N VAL A 210 6.20 9.21 29.29
CA VAL A 210 6.46 10.05 30.47
C VAL A 210 5.13 10.36 31.14
N THR A 211 5.15 10.45 32.46
CA THR A 211 4.00 10.85 33.26
C THR A 211 4.30 12.20 33.86
N SER A 212 3.36 13.13 33.71
CA SER A 212 3.39 14.46 34.33
C SER A 212 2.13 14.65 35.20
N PRO A 213 2.10 15.67 36.08
CA PRO A 213 0.88 16.01 36.83
C PRO A 213 -0.34 16.25 35.92
N ASP A 214 -0.12 16.74 34.69
CA ASP A 214 -1.17 17.05 33.71
C ASP A 214 -1.56 15.86 32.82
N GLY A 215 -1.02 14.67 33.11
CA GLY A 215 -1.30 13.41 32.42
C GLY A 215 -0.09 12.76 31.77
N GLY A 216 -0.33 11.64 31.09
CA GLY A 216 0.70 10.95 30.30
C GLY A 216 1.08 11.74 29.04
N ALA A 217 2.29 11.49 28.54
CA ALA A 217 2.77 11.94 27.23
C ALA A 217 3.81 10.95 26.69
N VAL A 218 4.25 11.18 25.45
CA VAL A 218 5.44 10.52 24.88
C VAL A 218 6.45 11.57 24.50
N VAL A 219 7.73 11.21 24.66
CA VAL A 219 8.85 12.06 24.26
C VAL A 219 9.76 11.25 23.35
N SER A 220 10.11 11.83 22.21
CA SER A 220 11.09 11.27 21.30
C SER A 220 12.46 11.21 21.97
N ALA A 221 13.18 10.10 21.81
CA ALA A 221 14.45 9.82 22.43
C ALA A 221 15.58 9.78 21.39
N SER A 222 16.82 9.60 21.87
CA SER A 222 17.98 9.50 20.97
C SER A 222 17.93 8.16 20.23
N ASN A 223 18.45 8.13 19.01
CA ASN A 223 18.52 6.93 18.19
C ASN A 223 19.95 6.69 17.68
N SER A 224 20.21 5.49 17.15
CA SER A 224 21.53 5.09 16.65
C SER A 224 21.92 5.68 15.29
N HIS A 225 21.00 6.37 14.61
CA HIS A 225 21.18 6.87 13.24
C HIS A 225 21.49 8.38 13.20
N SER A 226 21.13 9.13 14.25
CA SER A 226 21.39 10.56 14.36
C SER A 226 21.41 11.03 15.82
N ASP A 227 22.46 11.77 16.20
CA ASP A 227 22.56 12.39 17.53
C ASP A 227 21.68 13.64 17.68
N LYS A 228 21.18 14.18 16.55
CA LYS A 228 20.46 15.46 16.50
C LYS A 228 18.98 15.29 16.18
N SER A 229 18.63 14.29 15.38
CA SER A 229 17.26 14.11 14.87
C SER A 229 16.48 13.15 15.77
N ARG A 230 15.22 13.48 16.05
CA ARG A 230 14.31 12.67 16.87
C ARG A 230 12.96 12.63 16.20
N TYR A 231 12.34 11.45 16.15
CA TYR A 231 11.12 11.22 15.38
C TYR A 231 10.03 10.57 16.24
N LEU A 232 8.79 10.90 15.92
CA LEU A 232 7.61 10.14 16.32
C LEU A 232 6.87 9.77 15.03
N TYR A 233 6.67 8.48 14.79
CA TYR A 233 5.94 8.00 13.62
C TYR A 233 4.50 7.66 13.99
N PHE A 234 3.57 8.11 13.17
CA PHE A 234 2.15 7.82 13.36
C PHE A 234 1.55 7.17 12.11
N ASP A 235 0.76 6.14 12.31
CA ASP A 235 -0.09 5.55 11.28
C ASP A 235 -1.48 6.16 11.39
N ALA A 236 -1.88 6.94 10.39
CA ALA A 236 -3.26 7.36 10.22
C ALA A 236 -4.11 6.18 9.72
N ASP A 237 -5.37 6.11 10.15
CA ASP A 237 -6.33 5.14 9.63
C ASP A 237 -6.41 5.25 8.11
N GLY A 238 -6.30 4.11 7.43
CA GLY A 238 -6.27 4.09 5.97
C GLY A 238 -7.49 4.77 5.36
N ALA A 239 -8.69 4.48 5.85
CA ALA A 239 -9.91 5.04 5.26
C ALA A 239 -9.99 6.57 5.43
N PHE A 240 -9.50 7.09 6.57
CA PHE A 240 -9.33 8.54 6.76
C PHE A 240 -8.29 9.10 5.78
N ALA A 241 -7.09 8.52 5.73
CA ALA A 241 -5.99 8.99 4.90
C ALA A 241 -6.35 9.01 3.40
N TYR A 242 -7.07 8.00 2.89
CA TYR A 242 -7.56 7.99 1.50
C TYR A 242 -8.64 9.04 1.24
N GLY A 243 -9.39 9.45 2.26
CA GLY A 243 -10.31 10.58 2.15
C GLY A 243 -9.61 11.92 1.92
N LEU A 244 -8.31 12.00 2.19
CA LEU A 244 -7.49 13.23 2.11
C LEU A 244 -6.80 13.46 0.76
N PHE A 245 -6.97 12.58 -0.23
CA PHE A 245 -6.38 12.82 -1.56
C PHE A 245 -6.77 14.21 -2.08
N ASP A 246 -5.77 15.01 -2.45
CA ASP A 246 -5.90 16.40 -2.90
C ASP A 246 -6.57 17.35 -1.89
N ARG A 247 -6.58 17.01 -0.59
CA ARG A 247 -7.08 17.85 0.50
C ARG A 247 -5.96 18.32 1.42
N SER A 248 -6.15 19.48 2.02
CA SER A 248 -5.30 19.95 3.12
C SER A 248 -5.85 19.48 4.46
N VAL A 249 -4.95 19.20 5.40
CA VAL A 249 -5.29 18.89 6.79
C VAL A 249 -4.55 19.81 7.73
N VAL A 250 -5.17 20.07 8.88
CA VAL A 250 -4.52 20.75 9.99
C VAL A 250 -3.99 19.69 10.94
N VAL A 251 -2.69 19.77 11.25
CA VAL A 251 -2.06 18.92 12.28
C VAL A 251 -1.89 19.75 13.53
N THR A 252 -2.39 19.25 14.65
CA THR A 252 -2.25 19.89 15.96
C THR A 252 -1.42 19.00 16.87
N VAL A 253 -0.39 19.59 17.50
CA VAL A 253 0.46 18.94 18.49
C VAL A 253 0.29 19.68 19.81
N THR A 254 0.00 18.94 20.88
CA THR A 254 -0.09 19.50 22.24
C THR A 254 1.14 19.09 23.03
N TYR A 255 1.95 20.07 23.42
CA TYR A 255 3.08 19.86 24.33
C TYR A 255 2.60 19.86 25.79
N ARG A 256 3.22 19.00 26.61
CA ARG A 256 3.03 18.93 28.08
C ARG A 256 4.23 19.50 28.83
N ASP A 257 5.13 20.15 28.11
CA ASP A 257 6.34 20.81 28.57
C ASP A 257 6.53 22.11 27.75
N ALA A 258 7.72 22.70 27.80
CA ALA A 258 8.06 23.88 26.99
C ALA A 258 8.06 23.62 25.48
N GLY A 259 7.93 22.36 25.04
CA GLY A 259 7.96 21.95 23.65
C GLY A 259 9.30 22.17 22.97
N CYS A 260 9.27 22.29 21.63
CA CYS A 260 10.43 22.63 20.83
C CYS A 260 10.20 23.95 20.08
N SER A 261 11.28 24.65 19.75
CA SER A 261 11.22 25.90 18.99
C SER A 261 10.69 25.71 17.56
N ALA A 262 10.88 24.53 16.99
CA ALA A 262 10.30 24.09 15.72
C ALA A 262 10.24 22.56 15.67
N PHE A 263 9.30 22.04 14.90
CA PHE A 263 9.30 20.66 14.44
C PHE A 263 8.90 20.63 12.96
N TYR A 264 9.26 19.54 12.28
CA TYR A 264 8.86 19.29 10.90
C TYR A 264 7.87 18.14 10.89
N ILE A 265 6.91 18.21 9.98
CA ILE A 265 6.01 17.09 9.70
C ILE A 265 6.52 16.48 8.41
N GLU A 266 6.82 15.19 8.47
CA GLU A 266 7.04 14.38 7.30
C GLU A 266 5.82 13.48 7.09
N TYR A 267 5.32 13.41 5.87
CA TYR A 267 4.17 12.58 5.52
C TYR A 267 4.37 11.89 4.17
N ASP A 268 3.65 10.79 3.98
CA ASP A 268 3.64 10.08 2.72
C ASP A 268 2.70 10.78 1.73
N SER A 269 3.30 11.54 0.81
CA SER A 269 2.62 12.25 -0.26
C SER A 269 2.28 11.31 -1.40
N SER A 270 1.12 11.51 -2.02
CA SER A 270 0.75 10.82 -3.27
C SER A 270 1.39 11.44 -4.52
N ASP A 271 2.08 12.57 -4.37
CA ASP A 271 2.84 13.23 -5.43
C ASP A 271 4.26 12.64 -5.48
N PRO A 272 4.58 11.79 -6.47
CA PRO A 272 5.87 11.08 -6.52
C PRO A 272 7.05 12.03 -6.76
N ALA A 273 6.80 13.25 -7.23
CA ALA A 273 7.83 14.26 -7.44
C ALA A 273 8.20 15.02 -6.15
N LYS A 274 7.51 14.77 -5.03
CA LYS A 274 7.71 15.50 -3.77
C LYS A 274 8.01 14.57 -2.60
N GLY A 275 9.26 14.54 -2.16
CA GLY A 275 9.70 13.72 -1.02
C GLY A 275 11.03 13.03 -1.32
N LEU A 276 11.59 12.33 -0.33
CA LEU A 276 12.87 11.62 -0.45
C LEU A 276 12.73 10.25 -1.13
N PHE A 277 11.53 9.64 -1.11
CA PHE A 277 11.25 8.36 -1.77
C PHE A 277 9.87 8.34 -2.44
N GLU A 278 9.79 8.90 -3.66
CA GLU A 278 8.58 8.87 -4.51
C GLU A 278 7.30 9.33 -3.78
N GLY A 279 7.38 10.45 -3.07
CA GLY A 279 6.27 10.95 -2.27
C GLY A 279 6.47 10.76 -0.76
N ALA A 280 7.25 9.76 -0.35
CA ALA A 280 7.46 9.51 1.08
C ALA A 280 8.34 10.59 1.73
N PHE A 281 8.07 10.82 3.02
CA PHE A 281 8.76 11.81 3.86
C PHE A 281 8.77 13.21 3.25
N ARG A 282 7.65 13.62 2.65
CA ARG A 282 7.48 14.99 2.21
C ARG A 282 7.38 15.91 3.44
N LYS A 283 8.20 16.96 3.44
CA LYS A 283 8.16 18.05 4.41
C LYS A 283 7.12 19.10 4.07
#